data_AF-A0A7W0VLE2-F1
#
_entry.id   AF-A0A7W0VLE2-F1
#
_cell.length_a   1.000
_cell.length_b   1.000
_cell.length_c   1.000
_cell.angle_alpha   90.00
_cell.angle_beta   90.00
_cell.angle_gamma   90.00
#
_symmetry.space_group_name_H-M   'P 1'
#
loop_
_entity.id
_entity.type
_entity.pdbx_description
1 polymer ?
#
loop_
_entity_poly.entity_id
_entity_poly.type
_entity_poly.pdbx_seq_one_letter_code
_entity_poly.pdbx_strand_id
1 'polypeptide(L)'
;MKRILLVLGVLCATCVVSCSDDEPKYDENGELIPVEKKSPTALIKTIGQYALGIGGVGLLLISVTKTFGGLSYPAARHSLIHLLRTNPNQAEMVARGMQGTFGEAIGAAMKTAAMVGTPDPVMIASTTMPTYDGTAQGIASRWGQLITKGKLYVAAALGGFVLGLTSGGFPIISFALALIAVGCFIRVFTYKNEIESTIVRARHEMLPEVDRAMSSGRYAFPPPKR
;
A
#
# COMPACT_ATOMS: atom_id res chain seq x y z
N MET A 1 5.03 6.38 -11.90
CA MET A 1 4.33 5.29 -12.64
C MET A 1 5.02 4.89 -13.94
N LYS A 2 5.35 5.80 -14.89
CA LYS A 2 5.98 5.44 -16.18
C LYS A 2 7.27 4.58 -16.07
N ARG A 3 8.14 4.85 -15.09
CA ARG A 3 9.39 4.07 -14.89
C ARG A 3 9.16 2.64 -14.37
N ILE A 4 8.07 2.38 -13.63
CA ILE A 4 7.74 1.04 -13.09
C ILE A 4 7.18 0.15 -14.21
N LEU A 5 6.35 0.71 -15.09
CA LEU A 5 5.86 0.02 -16.30
C LEU A 5 6.99 -0.35 -17.25
N LEU A 6 8.03 0.50 -17.35
CA LEU A 6 9.21 0.23 -18.15
C LEU A 6 10.03 -0.94 -17.58
N VAL A 7 10.19 -1.02 -16.26
CA VAL A 7 10.88 -2.15 -15.60
C VAL A 7 10.08 -3.45 -15.74
N LEU A 8 8.75 -3.42 -15.61
CA LEU A 8 7.90 -4.61 -15.85
C LEU A 8 7.94 -5.05 -17.33
N GLY A 9 7.96 -4.10 -18.27
CA GLY A 9 8.08 -4.38 -19.70
C GLY A 9 9.43 -4.98 -20.09
N VAL A 10 10.52 -4.47 -19.51
CA VAL A 10 11.87 -5.02 -19.73
C VAL A 10 12.01 -6.41 -19.12
N LEU A 11 11.46 -6.65 -17.92
CA LEU A 11 11.41 -8.00 -17.33
C LEU A 11 10.63 -8.99 -18.21
N CYS A 12 9.50 -8.57 -18.78
CA CYS A 12 8.72 -9.41 -19.69
C CYS A 12 9.49 -9.73 -20.99
N ALA A 13 10.24 -8.77 -21.54
CA ALA A 13 11.06 -8.96 -22.73
C ALA A 13 12.25 -9.91 -22.48
N THR A 14 12.91 -9.83 -21.33
CA THR A 14 13.99 -10.76 -20.96
C THR A 14 13.48 -12.19 -20.75
N CYS A 15 12.24 -12.38 -20.29
CA CYS A 15 11.64 -13.71 -20.16
C CYS A 15 11.37 -14.39 -21.51
N VAL A 16 11.04 -13.61 -22.56
CA VAL A 16 10.89 -14.15 -23.92
C VAL A 16 12.25 -14.56 -24.49
N VAL A 17 13.30 -13.78 -24.20
CA VAL A 17 14.67 -14.07 -24.65
C VAL A 17 15.25 -15.31 -23.95
N SER A 18 15.08 -15.48 -22.63
CA SER A 18 15.52 -16.72 -21.95
C SER A 18 14.74 -17.98 -22.30
N CYS A 19 13.59 -17.86 -22.98
CA CYS A 19 12.91 -19.01 -23.59
C CYS A 19 13.45 -19.33 -25.00
N SER A 20 14.28 -18.47 -25.59
CA SER A 20 14.82 -18.61 -26.95
C SER A 20 16.31 -18.98 -26.98
N ASP A 21 17.02 -18.90 -25.86
CA ASP A 21 18.43 -19.27 -25.77
C ASP A 21 18.60 -20.78 -25.47
N ASP A 22 18.02 -21.63 -26.32
CA ASP A 22 18.56 -22.98 -26.49
C ASP A 22 19.73 -22.83 -27.48
N GLU A 23 20.94 -22.54 -26.96
CA GLU A 23 22.15 -22.61 -27.79
C GLU A 23 22.19 -24.00 -28.46
N PRO A 24 22.47 -24.08 -29.78
CA PRO A 24 22.55 -25.35 -30.47
C PRO A 24 23.64 -26.20 -29.80
N LYS A 25 23.21 -27.27 -29.13
CA LYS A 25 24.15 -28.25 -28.58
C LYS A 25 24.61 -29.14 -29.72
N TYR A 26 25.90 -29.10 -29.98
CA TYR A 26 26.58 -30.02 -30.89
C TYR A 26 27.08 -31.21 -30.05
N ASP A 27 26.98 -32.41 -30.61
CA ASP A 27 27.62 -33.58 -30.02
C ASP A 27 29.15 -33.50 -30.20
N GLU A 28 29.89 -34.46 -29.63
CA GLU A 28 31.36 -34.53 -29.76
C GLU A 28 31.82 -34.69 -31.22
N ASN A 29 30.91 -35.01 -32.15
CA ASN A 29 31.16 -35.18 -33.57
C ASN A 29 30.79 -33.94 -34.41
N GLY A 30 30.26 -32.88 -33.79
CA GLY A 30 29.82 -31.66 -34.48
C GLY A 30 28.47 -31.78 -35.17
N GLU A 31 27.68 -32.82 -34.91
CA GLU A 31 26.30 -32.94 -35.37
C GLU A 31 25.34 -32.17 -34.45
N LEU A 32 24.37 -31.47 -35.06
CA LEU A 32 23.31 -30.79 -34.34
C LEU A 32 22.41 -31.82 -33.65
N ILE A 33 22.41 -31.83 -32.32
CA ILE A 33 21.46 -32.63 -31.56
C ILE A 33 20.06 -32.09 -31.89
N PRO A 34 19.12 -32.92 -32.39
CA PRO A 34 17.80 -32.47 -32.74
C PRO A 34 17.14 -31.89 -31.47
N VAL A 35 16.77 -30.61 -31.53
CA VAL A 35 16.10 -29.90 -30.44
C VAL A 35 14.82 -30.68 -30.12
N GLU A 36 14.82 -31.36 -28.99
CA GLU A 36 13.67 -32.12 -28.51
C GLU A 36 12.50 -31.14 -28.37
N LYS A 37 11.49 -31.27 -29.26
CA LYS A 37 10.31 -30.40 -29.25
C LYS A 37 9.65 -30.51 -27.89
N LYS A 38 9.86 -29.51 -27.02
CA LYS A 38 9.16 -29.38 -25.72
C LYS A 38 7.67 -29.61 -25.95
N SER A 39 7.10 -30.56 -25.21
CA SER A 39 5.67 -30.84 -25.27
C SER A 39 4.87 -29.56 -24.97
N PRO A 40 3.70 -29.36 -25.62
CA PRO A 40 2.89 -28.15 -25.41
C PRO A 40 2.51 -27.92 -23.94
N THR A 41 2.45 -28.99 -23.16
CA THR A 41 2.22 -28.99 -21.71
C THR A 41 3.35 -28.33 -20.90
N ALA A 42 4.61 -28.44 -21.32
CA ALA A 42 5.74 -27.79 -20.65
C ALA A 42 5.74 -26.27 -20.88
N LEU A 43 5.34 -25.84 -22.07
CA LEU A 43 5.28 -24.42 -22.43
C LEU A 43 4.16 -23.70 -21.66
N ILE A 44 2.98 -24.31 -21.54
CA ILE A 44 1.86 -23.78 -20.74
C ILE A 44 2.23 -23.62 -19.26
N LYS A 45 2.93 -24.60 -18.68
CA LYS A 45 3.40 -24.52 -17.28
C LYS A 45 4.38 -23.35 -17.07
N THR A 46 5.29 -23.16 -18.01
CA THR A 46 6.29 -22.10 -17.96
C THR A 46 5.65 -20.70 -18.05
N ILE A 47 4.73 -20.50 -19.01
CA ILE A 47 3.98 -19.24 -19.13
C ILE A 47 3.13 -18.98 -17.89
N GLY A 48 2.42 -20.01 -17.40
CA GLY A 48 1.57 -19.91 -16.21
C GLY A 48 2.37 -19.49 -14.97
N GLN A 49 3.56 -20.05 -14.79
CA GLN A 49 4.47 -19.70 -13.70
C GLN A 49 4.90 -18.23 -13.71
N TYR A 50 5.32 -17.71 -14.88
CA TYR A 50 5.74 -16.31 -14.99
C TYR A 50 4.57 -15.33 -14.84
N ALA A 51 3.41 -15.66 -15.43
CA ALA A 51 2.21 -14.84 -15.30
C ALA A 51 1.75 -14.73 -13.84
N LEU A 52 1.77 -15.83 -13.09
CA LEU A 52 1.43 -15.83 -11.66
C LEU A 52 2.44 -15.04 -10.82
N GLY A 53 3.74 -15.23 -11.08
CA GLY A 53 4.81 -14.53 -10.36
C GLY A 53 4.78 -13.01 -10.59
N ILE A 54 4.74 -12.58 -11.85
CA ILE A 54 4.71 -11.16 -12.22
C ILE A 54 3.39 -10.51 -11.77
N GLY A 55 2.26 -11.21 -11.95
CA GLY A 55 0.95 -10.73 -11.52
C GLY A 55 0.87 -10.50 -10.00
N GLY A 56 1.36 -11.47 -9.21
CA GLY A 56 1.41 -11.36 -7.75
C GLY A 56 2.29 -10.21 -7.27
N VAL A 57 3.50 -10.07 -7.81
CA VAL A 57 4.44 -9.01 -7.43
C VAL A 57 3.95 -7.63 -7.89
N GLY A 58 3.39 -7.52 -9.09
CA GLY A 58 2.88 -6.26 -9.63
C GLY A 58 1.77 -5.65 -8.79
N LEU A 59 0.81 -6.47 -8.35
CA LEU A 59 -0.29 -6.01 -7.49
C LEU A 59 0.18 -5.62 -6.08
N LEU A 60 1.17 -6.33 -5.54
CA LEU A 60 1.81 -5.96 -4.27
C LEU A 60 2.58 -4.65 -4.37
N LEU A 61 3.33 -4.44 -5.46
CA LEU A 61 4.09 -3.21 -5.68
C LEU A 61 3.18 -1.97 -5.69
N ILE A 62 2.02 -2.05 -6.35
CA ILE A 62 1.04 -0.94 -6.33
C ILE A 62 0.61 -0.62 -4.90
N SER A 63 0.38 -1.63 -4.07
CA SER A 63 0.00 -1.46 -2.66
C SER A 63 1.13 -0.83 -1.84
N VAL A 64 2.37 -1.24 -2.10
CA VAL A 64 3.57 -0.69 -1.45
C VAL A 64 3.83 0.77 -1.86
N THR A 65 3.57 1.17 -3.10
CA THR A 65 3.77 2.59 -3.48
C THR A 65 2.87 3.55 -2.70
N LYS A 66 1.72 3.07 -2.21
CA LYS A 66 0.83 3.84 -1.33
C LYS A 66 1.36 4.00 0.10
N THR A 67 2.28 3.15 0.56
CA THR A 67 2.86 3.24 1.90
C THR A 67 4.03 4.21 1.99
N PHE A 68 4.73 4.47 0.88
CA PHE A 68 5.89 5.38 0.85
C PHE A 68 5.54 6.87 0.76
N GLY A 69 4.30 7.23 0.42
CA GLY A 69 3.85 8.63 0.32
C GLY A 69 3.34 9.24 1.63
N GLY A 70 3.25 8.46 2.71
CA GLY A 70 2.70 8.92 3.99
C GLY A 70 3.70 9.75 4.80
N LEU A 71 3.27 10.93 5.27
CA LEU A 71 4.05 11.71 6.24
C LEU A 71 4.14 10.93 7.56
N SER A 72 5.34 10.86 8.16
CA SER A 72 5.52 10.20 9.45
C SER A 72 4.69 10.92 10.53
N TYR A 73 4.04 10.16 11.40
CA TYR A 73 3.21 10.72 12.48
C TYR A 73 3.95 11.76 13.33
N PRO A 74 5.22 11.56 13.76
CA PRO A 74 5.94 12.58 14.53
C PRO A 74 6.07 13.92 13.79
N ALA A 75 6.39 13.87 12.48
CA ALA A 75 6.54 15.08 11.68
C ALA A 75 5.19 15.77 11.45
N ALA A 76 4.16 15.00 11.10
CA ALA A 76 2.82 15.53 10.84
C ALA A 76 2.13 16.05 12.11
N ARG A 77 2.41 15.44 13.26
CA ARG A 77 1.87 15.85 14.55
C ARG A 77 2.25 17.29 14.89
N HIS A 78 3.54 17.61 14.83
CA HIS A 78 4.01 18.95 15.19
C HIS A 78 3.47 20.02 14.25
N SER A 79 3.44 19.75 12.94
CA SER A 79 2.90 20.69 11.97
C SER A 79 1.39 20.89 12.14
N LEU A 80 0.61 19.82 12.33
CA LEU A 80 -0.83 19.91 12.55
C LEU A 80 -1.19 20.60 13.87
N ILE A 81 -0.48 20.32 14.97
CA ILE A 81 -0.73 21.04 16.24
C ILE A 81 -0.44 22.53 16.07
N HIS A 82 0.66 22.88 15.39
CA HIS A 82 0.97 24.28 15.09
C HIS A 82 -0.10 24.94 14.22
N LEU A 83 -0.60 24.23 13.21
CA LEU A 83 -1.69 24.71 12.35
C LEU A 83 -3.01 24.83 13.11
N LEU A 84 -3.37 23.89 13.98
CA LEU A 84 -4.58 23.98 14.80
C LEU A 84 -4.57 25.21 15.71
N ARG A 85 -3.38 25.59 16.20
CA ARG A 85 -3.21 26.77 17.05
C ARG A 85 -3.20 28.09 16.27
N THR A 86 -2.73 28.09 15.02
CA THR A 86 -2.56 29.31 14.21
C THR A 86 -3.67 29.51 13.18
N ASN A 87 -3.97 28.48 12.39
CA ASN A 87 -4.99 28.49 11.34
C ASN A 87 -5.65 27.10 11.17
N PRO A 88 -6.78 26.85 11.85
CA PRO A 88 -7.42 25.54 11.82
C PRO A 88 -8.01 25.19 10.44
N ASN A 89 -8.30 26.15 9.58
CA ASN A 89 -8.73 25.88 8.21
C ASN A 89 -7.60 25.23 7.37
N GLN A 90 -6.36 25.68 7.57
CA GLN A 90 -5.20 25.03 6.93
C GLN A 90 -4.93 23.65 7.53
N ALA A 91 -5.13 23.47 8.83
CA ALA A 91 -5.02 22.15 9.47
C ALA A 91 -5.99 21.15 8.83
N GLU A 92 -7.23 21.55 8.55
CA GLU A 92 -8.21 20.71 7.86
C GLU A 92 -7.75 20.34 6.43
N MET A 93 -7.19 21.29 5.68
CA MET A 93 -6.68 21.02 4.33
C MET A 93 -5.55 19.99 4.35
N VAL A 94 -4.62 20.11 5.31
CA VAL A 94 -3.53 19.13 5.49
C VAL A 94 -4.10 17.77 5.89
N ALA A 95 -5.04 17.75 6.84
CA ALA A 95 -5.70 16.53 7.31
C ALA A 95 -6.42 15.79 6.15
N ARG A 96 -7.11 16.52 5.27
CA ARG A 96 -7.76 15.96 4.06
C ARG A 96 -6.77 15.41 3.03
N GLY A 97 -5.56 15.96 2.97
CA GLY A 97 -4.48 15.47 2.10
C GLY A 97 -3.88 14.13 2.57
N MET A 98 -4.01 13.80 3.86
CA MET A 98 -3.45 12.60 4.48
C MET A 98 -4.43 11.42 4.50
N GLN A 99 -5.00 11.09 3.35
CA GLN A 99 -5.97 9.99 3.19
C GLN A 99 -5.39 8.63 3.61
N GLY A 100 -6.20 7.79 4.25
CA GLY A 100 -5.80 6.46 4.70
C GLY A 100 -4.90 6.44 5.94
N THR A 101 -4.77 7.57 6.64
CA THR A 101 -3.99 7.72 7.89
C THR A 101 -4.82 8.43 8.96
N PHE A 102 -4.24 8.65 10.15
CA PHE A 102 -4.88 9.40 11.24
C PHE A 102 -5.41 10.79 10.83
N GLY A 103 -4.81 11.43 9.81
CA GLY A 103 -5.26 12.73 9.29
C GLY A 103 -6.69 12.71 8.75
N GLU A 104 -7.13 11.63 8.11
CA GLU A 104 -8.51 11.48 7.62
C GLU A 104 -9.51 11.47 8.78
N ALA A 105 -9.18 10.79 9.89
CA ALA A 105 -10.03 10.76 11.10
C ALA A 105 -10.07 12.12 11.81
N ILE A 106 -8.94 12.84 11.89
CA ILE A 106 -8.90 14.21 12.43
C ILE A 106 -9.71 15.17 11.55
N GLY A 107 -9.57 15.10 10.22
CA GLY A 107 -10.34 15.93 9.31
C GLY A 107 -11.85 15.68 9.42
N ALA A 108 -12.26 14.43 9.59
CA ALA A 108 -13.66 14.09 9.85
C ALA A 108 -14.15 14.66 11.19
N ALA A 109 -13.36 14.55 12.26
CA ALA A 109 -13.69 15.13 13.57
C ALA A 109 -13.83 16.66 13.50
N MET A 110 -12.89 17.35 12.85
CA MET A 110 -12.97 18.80 12.63
C MET A 110 -14.23 19.20 11.87
N LYS A 111 -14.57 18.46 10.80
CA LYS A 111 -15.79 18.72 10.05
C LYS A 111 -17.05 18.50 10.88
N THR A 112 -17.10 17.44 11.70
CA THR A 112 -18.25 17.20 12.59
C THR A 112 -18.37 18.31 13.63
N ALA A 113 -17.28 18.67 14.31
CA ALA A 113 -17.28 19.77 15.27
C ALA A 113 -17.81 21.08 14.65
N ALA A 114 -17.43 21.36 13.41
CA ALA A 114 -17.93 22.51 12.68
C ALA A 114 -19.44 22.47 12.42
N MET A 115 -19.97 21.27 12.14
CA MET A 115 -21.40 21.06 11.88
C MET A 115 -22.25 21.15 13.15
N VAL A 116 -21.70 20.91 14.34
CA VAL A 116 -22.42 21.11 15.61
C VAL A 116 -22.71 22.59 15.85
N GLY A 117 -21.84 23.49 15.39
CA GLY A 117 -22.07 24.94 15.46
C GLY A 117 -22.15 25.52 16.87
N THR A 118 -21.69 24.78 17.89
CA THR A 118 -21.64 25.23 19.29
C THR A 118 -20.19 25.48 19.72
N PRO A 119 -19.92 26.53 20.51
CA PRO A 119 -18.61 26.76 21.12
C PRO A 119 -18.39 25.93 22.40
N ASP A 120 -19.40 25.21 22.90
CA ASP A 120 -19.30 24.41 24.12
C ASP A 120 -18.34 23.22 23.91
N PRO A 121 -17.18 23.17 24.62
CA PRO A 121 -16.20 22.11 24.46
C PRO A 121 -16.75 20.72 24.80
N VAL A 122 -17.74 20.61 25.70
CA VAL A 122 -18.31 19.30 26.08
C VAL A 122 -19.14 18.73 24.95
N MET A 123 -19.94 19.58 24.29
CA MET A 123 -20.73 19.20 23.12
C MET A 123 -19.86 18.91 21.89
N ILE A 124 -18.75 19.65 21.72
CA ILE A 124 -17.79 19.36 20.67
C ILE A 124 -17.16 17.98 20.92
N ALA A 125 -16.59 17.73 22.10
CA ALA A 125 -15.93 16.47 22.42
C ALA A 125 -16.86 15.25 22.29
N SER A 126 -18.13 15.38 22.70
CA SER A 126 -19.11 14.28 22.61
C SER A 126 -19.48 13.89 21.19
N THR A 127 -19.26 14.76 20.20
CA THR A 127 -19.53 14.51 18.78
C THR A 127 -18.28 14.18 17.97
N THR A 128 -17.12 14.76 18.33
CA THR A 128 -15.85 14.53 17.65
C THR A 128 -15.28 13.15 17.93
N MET A 129 -15.34 12.68 19.19
CA MET A 129 -14.85 11.37 19.60
C MET A 129 -15.47 10.21 18.80
N PRO A 130 -16.81 10.04 18.74
CA PRO A 130 -17.40 8.93 17.99
C PRO A 130 -17.15 9.03 16.48
N THR A 131 -17.10 10.25 15.93
CA THR A 131 -16.76 10.46 14.51
C THR A 131 -15.33 10.02 14.21
N TYR A 132 -14.39 10.40 15.08
CA TYR A 132 -13.00 10.03 14.97
C TYR A 132 -12.85 8.51 15.02
N ASP A 133 -13.44 7.87 16.04
CA ASP A 133 -13.35 6.42 16.26
C ASP A 133 -14.00 5.64 15.10
N GLY A 134 -15.14 6.10 14.56
CA GLY A 134 -15.79 5.49 13.40
C GLY A 134 -14.96 5.60 12.12
N THR A 135 -14.36 6.77 11.87
CA THR A 135 -13.48 6.98 10.71
C THR A 135 -12.18 6.18 10.82
N ALA A 136 -11.60 6.15 12.02
CA ALA A 136 -10.43 5.34 12.36
C ALA A 136 -10.68 3.84 12.12
N GLN A 137 -11.83 3.32 12.54
CA GLN A 137 -12.22 1.93 12.26
C GLN A 137 -12.39 1.68 10.77
N GLY A 138 -12.96 2.63 10.02
CA GLY A 138 -13.02 2.59 8.56
C GLY A 138 -11.63 2.47 7.92
N ILE A 139 -10.66 3.26 8.38
CA ILE A 139 -9.27 3.18 7.91
C ILE A 139 -8.64 1.83 8.25
N ALA A 140 -8.79 1.36 9.49
CA ALA A 140 -8.27 0.07 9.93
C ALA A 140 -8.83 -1.09 9.09
N SER A 141 -10.13 -1.05 8.77
CA SER A 141 -10.78 -2.06 7.92
C SER A 141 -10.26 -2.05 6.48
N ARG A 142 -10.02 -0.87 5.88
CA ARG A 142 -9.41 -0.75 4.54
C ARG A 142 -8.01 -1.37 4.52
N TRP A 143 -7.20 -1.12 5.54
CA TRP A 143 -5.87 -1.74 5.67
C TRP A 143 -5.95 -3.24 5.93
N GLY A 144 -6.92 -3.70 6.72
CA GLY A 144 -7.21 -5.13 6.90
C GLY A 144 -7.53 -5.83 5.59
N GLN A 145 -8.39 -5.23 4.75
CA GLN A 145 -8.70 -5.76 3.41
C GLN A 145 -7.47 -5.80 2.50
N LEU A 146 -6.61 -4.77 2.55
CA LEU A 146 -5.35 -4.75 1.79
C LEU A 146 -4.42 -5.89 2.21
N ILE A 147 -4.33 -6.20 3.50
CA ILE A 147 -3.51 -7.33 3.98
C ILE A 147 -4.11 -8.66 3.52
N THR A 148 -5.42 -8.84 3.59
CA THR A 148 -6.08 -10.08 3.11
C THR A 148 -5.78 -10.30 1.63
N LYS A 149 -5.89 -9.25 0.80
CA LYS A 149 -5.49 -9.32 -0.62
C LYS A 149 -4.00 -9.55 -0.78
N GLY A 150 -3.16 -8.90 0.03
CA GLY A 150 -1.72 -9.09 0.05
C GLY A 150 -1.30 -10.54 0.30
N LYS A 151 -1.98 -11.24 1.22
CA LYS A 151 -1.74 -12.68 1.47
C LYS A 151 -2.02 -13.52 0.22
N LEU A 152 -3.11 -13.22 -0.51
CA LEU A 152 -3.42 -13.91 -1.76
C LEU A 152 -2.35 -13.65 -2.84
N TYR A 153 -1.81 -12.44 -2.92
CA TYR A 153 -0.75 -12.12 -3.88
C TYR A 153 0.58 -12.79 -3.54
N VAL A 154 0.92 -12.89 -2.25
CA VAL A 154 2.07 -13.68 -1.79
C VAL A 154 1.85 -15.17 -2.09
N ALA A 155 0.66 -15.69 -1.81
CA ALA A 155 0.33 -17.08 -2.12
C ALA A 155 0.41 -17.37 -3.63
N ALA A 156 -0.03 -16.43 -4.47
CA ALA A 156 0.12 -16.51 -5.91
C ALA A 156 1.60 -16.53 -6.35
N ALA A 157 2.44 -15.63 -5.81
CA ALA A 157 3.86 -15.59 -6.12
C ALA A 157 4.59 -16.88 -5.68
N LEU A 158 4.26 -17.40 -4.49
CA LEU A 158 4.78 -18.68 -3.99
C LEU A 158 4.27 -19.86 -4.82
N GLY A 159 3.01 -19.86 -5.22
CA GLY A 159 2.44 -20.88 -6.10
C GLY A 159 3.14 -20.94 -7.46
N GLY A 160 3.49 -19.79 -8.02
CA GLY A 160 4.33 -19.71 -9.23
C GLY A 160 5.71 -20.35 -9.03
N PHE A 161 6.35 -20.09 -7.89
CA PHE A 161 7.63 -20.73 -7.56
C PHE A 161 7.51 -22.26 -7.42
N VAL A 162 6.50 -22.76 -6.71
CA VAL A 162 6.25 -24.20 -6.55
C VAL A 162 5.99 -24.88 -7.89
N LEU A 163 5.21 -24.27 -8.78
CA LEU A 163 4.98 -24.79 -10.13
C LEU A 163 6.28 -24.91 -10.94
N GLY A 164 7.21 -23.98 -10.78
CA GLY A 164 8.52 -24.07 -11.42
C GLY A 164 9.39 -25.21 -10.90
N LEU A 165 9.36 -25.49 -9.60
CA LEU A 165 10.09 -26.65 -9.03
C LEU A 165 9.59 -27.97 -9.61
N THR A 166 8.28 -28.10 -9.90
CA THR A 166 7.73 -29.32 -10.51
C THR A 166 8.17 -29.56 -11.95
N SER A 167 8.82 -28.58 -12.58
CA SER A 167 9.30 -28.68 -13.96
C SER A 167 10.75 -29.19 -14.06
N GLY A 168 11.36 -29.62 -12.94
CA GLY A 168 12.65 -30.33 -12.93
C GLY A 168 13.90 -29.44 -12.88
N GLY A 169 13.73 -28.11 -12.88
CA GLY A 169 14.81 -27.13 -12.72
C GLY A 169 14.56 -26.18 -11.54
N PHE A 170 15.61 -25.49 -11.08
CA PHE A 170 15.46 -24.45 -10.05
C PHE A 170 15.08 -23.10 -10.69
N PRO A 171 13.84 -22.61 -10.53
CA PRO A 171 13.39 -21.40 -11.21
C PRO A 171 13.86 -20.14 -10.48
N ILE A 172 15.09 -19.72 -10.72
CA ILE A 172 15.74 -18.57 -10.06
C ILE A 172 14.87 -17.30 -10.11
N ILE A 173 14.26 -17.01 -11.25
CA ILE A 173 13.42 -15.81 -11.43
C ILE A 173 12.17 -15.88 -10.55
N SER A 174 11.46 -17.00 -10.52
CA SER A 174 10.26 -17.15 -9.69
C SER A 174 10.59 -17.16 -8.20
N PHE A 175 11.76 -17.68 -7.83
CA PHE A 175 12.26 -17.58 -6.46
C PHE A 175 12.51 -16.13 -6.03
N ALA A 176 13.20 -15.35 -6.88
CA ALA A 176 13.45 -13.93 -6.62
C ALA A 176 12.14 -13.14 -6.50
N LEU A 177 11.17 -13.40 -7.39
CA LEU A 177 9.84 -12.77 -7.33
C LEU A 177 9.09 -13.11 -6.04
N ALA A 178 9.16 -14.37 -5.60
CA ALA A 178 8.56 -14.79 -4.34
C ALA A 178 9.18 -14.08 -3.12
N LEU A 179 10.52 -13.95 -3.08
CA LEU A 179 11.20 -13.21 -2.01
C LEU A 179 10.79 -11.73 -1.98
N ILE A 180 10.73 -11.08 -3.15
CA ILE A 180 10.28 -9.68 -3.26
C ILE A 180 8.83 -9.55 -2.78
N ALA A 181 7.94 -10.47 -3.17
CA ALA A 181 6.55 -10.47 -2.72
C ALA A 181 6.44 -10.55 -1.20
N VAL A 182 7.19 -11.45 -0.56
CA VAL A 182 7.23 -11.59 0.90
C VAL A 182 7.77 -10.32 1.57
N GLY A 183 8.88 -9.76 1.07
CA GLY A 183 9.45 -8.51 1.59
C GLY A 183 8.47 -7.33 1.49
N CYS A 184 7.80 -7.17 0.34
CA CYS A 184 6.75 -6.18 0.14
C CYS A 184 5.59 -6.38 1.12
N PHE A 185 5.16 -7.62 1.35
CA PHE A 185 4.09 -7.94 2.27
C PHE A 185 4.45 -7.60 3.73
N ILE A 186 5.66 -7.95 4.18
CA ILE A 186 6.15 -7.58 5.51
C ILE A 186 6.15 -6.06 5.69
N ARG A 187 6.54 -5.30 4.66
CA ARG A 187 6.50 -3.83 4.69
C ARG A 187 5.07 -3.29 4.84
N VAL A 188 4.11 -3.83 4.11
CA VAL A 188 2.70 -3.43 4.22
C VAL A 188 2.13 -3.80 5.59
N PHE A 189 2.49 -4.97 6.11
CA PHE A 189 2.06 -5.45 7.43
C PHE A 189 2.58 -4.55 8.56
N THR A 190 3.88 -4.23 8.56
CA THR A 190 4.49 -3.32 9.54
C THR A 190 3.86 -1.92 9.46
N TYR A 191 3.62 -1.41 8.25
CA TYR A 191 2.99 -0.10 8.05
C TYR A 191 1.55 -0.05 8.58
N LYS A 192 0.76 -1.13 8.49
CA LYS A 192 -0.56 -1.19 9.13
C LYS A 192 -0.45 -0.99 10.64
N ASN A 193 0.48 -1.70 11.29
CA ASN A 193 0.64 -1.62 12.74
C ASN A 193 1.10 -0.22 13.17
N GLU A 194 1.94 0.44 12.37
CA GLU A 194 2.30 1.84 12.55
C GLU A 194 1.06 2.75 12.47
N ILE A 195 0.20 2.57 11.46
CA ILE A 195 -1.04 3.35 11.33
C ILE A 195 -1.97 3.14 12.52
N GLU A 196 -2.20 1.91 12.97
CA GLU A 196 -3.06 1.62 14.13
C GLU A 196 -2.50 2.26 15.41
N SER A 197 -1.18 2.18 15.63
CA SER A 197 -0.53 2.86 16.76
C SER A 197 -0.69 4.39 16.69
N THR A 198 -0.52 4.97 15.50
CA THR A 198 -0.61 6.43 15.33
C THR A 198 -2.03 6.95 15.45
N ILE A 199 -3.05 6.16 15.06
CA ILE A 199 -4.47 6.48 15.30
C ILE A 199 -4.76 6.57 16.80
N VAL A 200 -4.28 5.62 17.60
CA VAL A 200 -4.50 5.65 19.06
C VAL A 200 -3.80 6.86 19.67
N ARG A 201 -2.55 7.14 19.29
CA ARG A 201 -1.81 8.32 19.77
C ARG A 201 -2.48 9.63 19.35
N ALA A 202 -2.91 9.75 18.10
CA ALA A 202 -3.59 10.94 17.58
C ALA A 202 -4.89 11.24 18.34
N ARG A 203 -5.63 10.21 18.76
CA ARG A 203 -6.83 10.35 19.60
C ARG A 203 -6.54 11.08 20.91
N HIS A 204 -5.45 10.72 21.58
CA HIS A 204 -5.09 11.29 22.88
C HIS A 204 -4.39 12.65 22.77
N GLU A 205 -3.62 12.87 21.70
CA GLU A 205 -2.75 14.04 21.60
C GLU A 205 -3.32 15.17 20.72
N MET A 206 -4.06 14.84 19.67
CA MET A 206 -4.52 15.81 18.67
C MET A 206 -5.98 16.18 18.84
N LEU A 207 -6.83 15.22 19.26
CA LEU A 207 -8.26 15.48 19.43
C LEU A 207 -8.56 16.60 20.44
N PRO A 208 -7.87 16.68 21.61
CA PRO A 208 -8.09 17.80 22.53
C PRO A 208 -7.66 19.16 21.94
N GLU A 209 -6.64 19.19 21.08
CA GLU A 209 -6.22 20.42 20.39
C GLU A 209 -7.22 20.83 19.30
N VAL A 210 -7.87 19.86 18.65
CA VAL A 210 -9.00 20.12 17.75
C VAL A 210 -10.16 20.73 18.54
N ASP A 211 -10.60 20.10 19.62
CA ASP A 211 -11.72 20.61 20.42
C ASP A 211 -11.44 22.02 20.97
N ARG A 212 -10.19 22.29 21.38
CA ARG A 212 -9.73 23.62 21.78
C ARG A 212 -9.73 24.64 20.63
N ALA A 213 -9.33 24.23 19.43
CA ALA A 213 -9.35 25.11 18.26
C ALA A 213 -10.80 25.47 17.88
N MET A 214 -11.71 24.50 17.92
CA MET A 214 -13.12 24.68 17.56
C MET A 214 -13.88 25.53 18.59
N SER A 215 -13.73 25.24 19.89
CA SER A 215 -14.34 26.04 20.97
C SER A 215 -13.87 27.49 20.98
N SER A 216 -12.64 27.75 20.51
CA SER A 216 -12.11 29.12 20.41
C SER A 216 -12.70 29.95 19.26
N GLY A 217 -13.58 29.38 18.43
CA GLY A 217 -14.24 30.09 17.32
C GLY A 217 -13.31 30.49 16.17
N ARG A 218 -12.06 30.03 16.16
CA ARG A 218 -11.05 30.34 15.13
C ARG A 218 -11.27 29.61 13.81
N TYR A 219 -12.12 28.58 13.81
CA TYR A 219 -12.43 27.80 12.63
C TYR A 219 -13.64 28.40 11.90
N ALA A 220 -13.48 28.66 10.61
CA ALA A 220 -14.53 29.25 9.79
C ALA A 220 -15.20 28.16 8.95
N PHE A 221 -16.49 27.92 9.18
CA PHE A 221 -17.28 26.96 8.41
C PHE A 221 -18.35 27.68 7.56
N PRO A 222 -18.48 27.35 6.27
CA PRO A 222 -17.66 26.42 5.48
C PRO A 222 -16.25 26.99 5.21
N PRO A 223 -15.22 26.13 5.04
CA PRO A 223 -13.89 26.60 4.70
C PRO A 223 -13.92 27.41 3.38
N PRO A 224 -13.20 28.54 3.30
CA PRO A 224 -13.18 29.37 2.10
C PRO A 224 -12.70 28.53 0.91
N LYS A 225 -13.48 28.52 -0.18
CA LYS A 225 -13.08 27.89 -1.45
C LYS A 225 -11.85 28.66 -1.96
N ARG A 226 -10.67 28.04 -1.93
CA ARG A 226 -9.51 28.49 -2.69
C ARG A 226 -9.51 27.84 -4.06
#